data_AF-A0A7V2N2N3-F1
#
_entry.id   AF-A0A7V2N2N3-F1
#
_cell.length_a   1.000
_cell.length_b   1.000
_cell.length_c   1.000
_cell.angle_alpha   90.00
_cell.angle_beta   90.00
_cell.angle_gamma   90.00
#
_symmetry.space_group_name_H-M   'P 1'
#
loop_
_entity.id
_entity.type
_entity.pdbx_description
1 polymer ?
#
loop_
_entity_poly.entity_id
_entity_poly.type
_entity_poly.pdbx_seq_one_letter_code
_entity_poly.pdbx_strand_id
1 'polypeptide(L)'
;MNRHTAKVDSGILLGIVVALAGLAGLAAVLFWDTTGRGGSGLGPDFDYDVESLTRVDPGMIGYREAAVFDTGLETCRGLAVGPNDHIYVAGDYQIRLFDADGQPRGLLTAGQPRCLAVDTDGTLYVGLPHRVAVFRDGRLADQWAELGPDSLLTSVAVTS
;
A
#
# COMPACT_ATOMS: atom_id res chain seq x y z
N MET A 1 7.02 -66.93 -27.97
CA MET A 1 7.41 -65.53 -28.28
C MET A 1 7.66 -64.84 -26.94
N ASN A 2 8.86 -65.01 -26.38
CA ASN A 2 9.16 -64.65 -25.00
C ASN A 2 9.52 -63.16 -24.91
N ARG A 3 8.66 -62.37 -24.26
CA ARG A 3 8.97 -60.99 -23.89
C ARG A 3 9.90 -61.01 -22.68
N HIS A 4 11.17 -60.68 -22.91
CA HIS A 4 12.08 -60.30 -21.83
C HIS A 4 11.68 -58.91 -21.32
N THR A 5 11.03 -58.84 -20.17
CA THR A 5 10.88 -57.58 -19.43
C THR A 5 12.16 -57.33 -18.64
N ALA A 6 12.99 -56.41 -19.13
CA ALA A 6 14.17 -55.96 -18.41
C ALA A 6 13.72 -55.22 -17.14
N LYS A 7 14.15 -55.71 -15.97
CA LYS A 7 13.88 -55.08 -14.67
C LYS A 7 14.87 -53.92 -14.52
N VAL A 8 14.45 -52.71 -14.85
CA VAL A 8 15.27 -51.51 -14.69
C VAL A 8 15.34 -51.16 -13.21
N ASP A 9 16.56 -50.95 -12.70
CA ASP A 9 16.81 -50.56 -11.31
C ASP A 9 16.19 -49.18 -11.03
N SER A 10 15.34 -49.10 -10.01
CA SER A 10 14.66 -47.87 -9.61
C SER A 10 15.65 -46.76 -9.22
N GLY A 11 16.85 -47.10 -8.72
CA GLY A 11 17.89 -46.12 -8.41
C GLY A 11 18.49 -45.47 -9.67
N ILE A 12 18.62 -46.24 -10.75
CA ILE A 12 19.10 -45.73 -12.05
C ILE A 12 18.03 -44.83 -12.68
N LEU A 13 16.77 -45.24 -12.61
CA LEU A 13 15.63 -44.41 -13.06
C LEU A 13 15.57 -43.08 -12.31
N LEU A 14 15.71 -43.09 -10.98
CA LEU A 14 15.71 -41.87 -10.18
C LEU A 14 16.89 -40.95 -10.53
N GLY A 15 18.09 -41.51 -10.69
CA GLY A 15 19.28 -40.74 -11.08
C GLY A 15 19.12 -40.05 -12.44
N ILE A 16 18.54 -40.75 -13.43
CA ILE A 16 18.27 -40.17 -14.76
C ILE A 16 17.25 -39.03 -14.66
N VAL A 17 16.17 -39.21 -13.88
CA VAL A 17 15.15 -38.17 -13.71
C VAL A 17 15.75 -36.92 -13.06
N VAL A 18 16.54 -37.07 -12.00
CA VAL A 18 17.20 -35.93 -11.33
C VAL A 18 18.18 -35.24 -12.26
N ALA A 19 18.97 -35.99 -13.03
CA ALA A 19 19.91 -35.42 -14.00
C ALA A 19 19.18 -34.62 -15.09
N LEU A 20 18.09 -35.16 -15.64
CA LEU A 20 17.27 -34.48 -16.64
C LEU A 20 16.60 -33.22 -16.09
N ALA A 21 16.10 -33.26 -14.85
CA ALA A 21 15.53 -32.09 -14.19
C ALA A 21 16.57 -30.98 -13.96
N GLY A 22 17.78 -31.36 -13.53
CA GLY A 22 18.90 -30.43 -13.36
C GLY A 22 19.33 -29.78 -14.69
N LEU A 23 19.43 -30.59 -15.76
CA LEU A 23 19.73 -30.11 -17.11
C LEU A 23 18.65 -29.15 -17.63
N ALA A 24 17.37 -29.48 -17.42
CA ALA A 24 16.26 -28.61 -17.80
C ALA A 24 16.29 -27.28 -17.02
N GLY A 25 16.60 -27.31 -15.72
CA GLY A 25 16.75 -26.10 -14.90
C GLY A 25 17.91 -25.21 -15.36
N LEU A 26 19.07 -25.81 -15.66
CA LEU A 26 20.22 -25.08 -16.19
C LEU A 26 19.92 -24.48 -17.58
N ALA A 27 19.26 -25.24 -18.45
CA ALA A 27 18.82 -24.77 -19.75
C ALA A 27 17.84 -23.59 -19.62
N ALA A 28 16.88 -23.66 -18.69
CA ALA A 28 15.96 -22.55 -18.43
C ALA A 28 16.71 -21.27 -18.03
N VAL A 29 17.73 -21.36 -17.17
CA VAL A 29 18.53 -20.18 -16.77
C VAL A 29 19.37 -19.61 -17.91
N LEU A 30 19.93 -20.48 -18.77
CA LEU A 30 20.83 -20.06 -19.86
C LEU A 30 20.08 -19.59 -21.12
N PHE A 31 18.92 -20.17 -21.41
CA PHE A 31 18.17 -19.91 -22.64
C PHE A 31 16.95 -19.01 -22.46
N TRP A 32 16.34 -18.93 -21.27
CA TRP A 32 15.36 -17.88 -21.01
C TRP A 32 16.05 -16.63 -20.51
N ASP A 33 15.74 -15.50 -21.15
CA ASP A 33 16.17 -14.18 -20.74
C ASP A 33 15.44 -13.73 -19.47
N THR A 34 15.81 -14.36 -18.36
CA THR A 34 15.37 -13.99 -17.01
C THR A 34 15.88 -12.62 -16.58
N THR A 35 16.89 -12.08 -17.29
CA THR A 35 17.50 -10.79 -17.01
C THR A 35 16.79 -9.62 -17.68
N GLY A 36 15.85 -9.88 -18.60
CA GLY A 36 15.15 -8.87 -19.39
C GLY A 36 16.06 -8.11 -20.38
N ARG A 37 17.25 -8.64 -20.69
CA ARG A 37 18.25 -7.99 -21.56
C ARG A 37 17.88 -7.99 -23.04
N GLY A 38 17.05 -8.94 -23.46
CA GLY A 38 16.44 -9.04 -24.78
C GLY A 38 15.25 -8.11 -24.98
N GLY A 39 14.84 -7.38 -23.94
CA GLY A 39 13.72 -6.44 -23.99
C GLY A 39 12.35 -7.13 -24.01
N SER A 40 11.30 -6.32 -24.07
CA SER A 40 9.90 -6.77 -24.00
C SER A 40 9.36 -7.34 -25.32
N GLY A 41 10.11 -7.21 -26.42
CA GLY A 41 9.63 -7.52 -27.78
C GLY A 41 8.53 -6.56 -28.28
N LEU A 42 8.25 -5.49 -27.53
CA LEU A 42 7.31 -4.44 -27.91
C LEU A 42 7.98 -3.42 -28.84
N GLY A 43 7.15 -2.67 -29.57
CA GLY A 43 7.63 -1.64 -30.48
C GLY A 43 8.31 -0.46 -29.75
N PRO A 44 8.97 0.44 -30.50
CA PRO A 44 9.71 1.58 -29.93
C PRO A 44 8.88 2.50 -29.02
N ASP A 45 7.57 2.55 -29.21
CA ASP A 45 6.64 3.35 -28.40
C ASP A 45 6.59 2.92 -26.92
N PHE A 46 7.10 1.73 -26.61
CA PHE A 46 7.16 1.17 -25.25
C PHE A 46 8.57 1.20 -24.65
N ASP A 47 9.54 1.82 -25.34
CA ASP A 47 10.88 2.07 -24.82
C ASP A 47 10.90 3.44 -24.12
N TYR A 48 10.62 3.43 -22.81
CA TYR A 48 10.56 4.64 -22.01
C TYR A 48 11.94 4.96 -21.42
N ASP A 49 12.55 6.06 -21.85
CA ASP A 49 13.72 6.65 -21.18
C ASP A 49 13.28 7.34 -19.88
N VAL A 50 13.27 6.57 -18.79
CA VAL A 50 12.94 7.04 -17.44
C VAL A 50 14.17 7.50 -16.64
N GLU A 51 15.39 7.35 -17.18
CA GLU A 51 16.61 7.78 -16.48
C GLU A 51 16.60 9.28 -16.24
N SER A 52 16.13 10.05 -17.23
CA SER A 52 15.99 11.50 -17.13
C SER A 52 15.02 11.95 -16.02
N LEU A 53 13.97 11.15 -15.74
CA LEU A 53 12.97 11.43 -14.70
C LEU A 53 13.45 11.08 -13.28
N THR A 54 14.54 10.33 -13.16
CA THR A 54 15.06 9.88 -11.86
C THR A 54 15.88 10.98 -11.17
N ARG A 55 16.35 11.99 -11.91
CA ARG A 55 17.16 13.07 -11.37
C ARG A 55 16.28 14.16 -10.74
N VAL A 56 16.25 14.20 -9.42
CA VAL A 56 15.67 15.31 -8.66
C VAL A 56 16.77 16.34 -8.38
N ASP A 57 16.54 17.60 -8.77
CA ASP A 57 17.41 18.72 -8.35
C ASP A 57 17.34 18.86 -6.82
N PRO A 58 18.45 18.72 -6.08
CA PRO A 58 18.46 18.86 -4.63
C PRO A 58 17.92 20.22 -4.14
N GLY A 59 18.05 21.28 -4.95
CA GLY A 59 17.48 22.60 -4.64
C GLY A 59 15.94 22.64 -4.66
N MET A 60 15.29 21.64 -5.27
CA MET A 60 13.83 21.47 -5.22
C MET A 60 13.35 20.73 -3.96
N ILE A 61 14.27 20.18 -3.14
CA ILE A 61 13.93 19.56 -1.86
C ILE A 61 13.84 20.66 -0.80
N GLY A 62 12.70 21.36 -0.78
CA GLY A 62 12.44 22.51 0.11
C GLY A 62 11.98 22.15 1.52
N TYR A 63 12.10 20.89 1.94
CA TYR A 63 11.66 20.41 3.25
C TYR A 63 12.80 19.71 3.99
N ARG A 64 12.72 19.73 5.32
CA ARG A 64 13.57 18.94 6.21
C ARG A 64 12.65 18.18 7.15
N GLU A 65 12.91 16.89 7.32
CA GLU A 65 12.24 16.08 8.33
C GLU A 65 12.40 16.75 9.70
N ALA A 66 11.28 17.13 10.31
CA ALA A 66 11.27 17.81 11.60
C ALA A 66 11.13 16.82 12.75
N ALA A 67 10.31 15.78 12.55
CA ALA A 67 10.05 14.73 13.53
C ALA A 67 9.58 13.46 12.83
N VAL A 68 9.78 12.33 13.50
CA VAL A 68 9.23 11.03 13.16
C VAL A 68 8.67 10.42 14.43
N PHE A 69 7.45 9.90 14.34
CA PHE A 69 6.79 9.24 15.46
C PHE A 69 5.94 8.08 14.94
N ASP A 70 5.79 7.07 15.78
CA ASP A 70 4.97 5.90 15.48
C ASP A 70 3.49 6.23 15.69
N THR A 71 2.69 6.01 14.64
CA THR A 71 1.24 6.20 14.71
C THR A 71 0.56 5.09 15.49
N GLY A 72 1.20 3.92 15.62
CA GLY A 72 0.64 2.69 16.18
C GLY A 72 -0.59 2.18 15.42
N LEU A 73 -0.68 2.50 14.12
CA LEU A 73 -1.68 1.97 13.18
C LEU A 73 -1.00 0.95 12.28
N GLU A 74 -1.69 -0.15 11.96
CA GLU A 74 -1.19 -1.10 10.95
C GLU A 74 -1.29 -0.50 9.55
N THR A 75 -2.40 0.20 9.28
CA THR A 75 -2.62 0.89 8.00
C THR A 75 -3.07 2.32 8.20
N CYS A 76 -2.21 3.29 7.87
CA CYS A 76 -2.59 4.69 7.74
C CYS A 76 -3.36 4.92 6.43
N ARG A 77 -4.52 5.59 6.50
CA ARG A 77 -5.38 5.87 5.32
C ARG A 77 -5.61 7.35 5.06
N GLY A 78 -5.56 8.18 6.09
CA GLY A 78 -5.70 9.62 5.93
C GLY A 78 -5.14 10.36 7.15
N LEU A 79 -4.80 11.62 6.95
CA LEU A 79 -4.37 12.51 8.03
C LEU A 79 -4.85 13.94 7.77
N ALA A 80 -5.03 14.71 8.83
CA ALA A 80 -5.23 16.15 8.76
C ALA A 80 -4.67 16.82 10.01
N VAL A 81 -4.34 18.11 9.87
CA VAL A 81 -3.97 18.98 10.99
C VAL A 81 -5.19 19.79 11.36
N GLY A 82 -5.57 19.74 12.64
CA GLY A 82 -6.66 20.51 13.21
C GLY A 82 -6.17 21.73 14.01
N PRO A 83 -7.06 22.36 14.79
CA PRO A 83 -6.70 23.45 15.68
C PRO A 83 -5.60 23.07 16.68
N ASN A 84 -4.72 24.04 17.00
CA ASN A 84 -3.55 23.87 17.87
C ASN A 84 -2.49 22.87 17.32
N ASP A 85 -2.39 22.74 16.00
CA ASP A 85 -1.45 21.83 15.32
C ASP A 85 -1.62 20.36 15.74
N HIS A 86 -2.81 19.98 16.23
CA HIS A 86 -3.10 18.58 16.52
C HIS A 86 -3.20 17.78 15.23
N ILE A 87 -2.52 16.64 15.20
CA ILE A 87 -2.45 15.76 14.06
C ILE A 87 -3.44 14.62 14.28
N TYR A 88 -4.37 14.46 13.35
CA TYR A 88 -5.35 13.38 13.33
C TYR A 88 -4.94 12.39 12.25
N VAL A 89 -4.78 11.12 12.61
CA VAL A 89 -4.41 10.05 11.67
C VAL A 89 -5.47 8.96 11.68
N ALA A 90 -6.15 8.75 10.56
CA ALA A 90 -7.10 7.67 10.35
C ALA A 90 -6.40 6.40 9.89
N GLY A 91 -6.80 5.28 10.48
CA GLY A 91 -6.37 3.97 10.07
C GLY A 91 -7.15 2.87 10.78
N ASP A 92 -7.07 1.66 10.24
CA ASP A 92 -7.68 0.47 10.84
C ASP A 92 -9.17 0.70 11.17
N TYR A 93 -9.51 0.79 12.46
CA TYR A 93 -10.85 1.06 13.00
C TYR A 93 -10.85 2.24 14.00
N GLN A 94 -9.94 3.20 13.80
CA GLN A 94 -9.75 4.32 14.73
C GLN A 94 -9.13 5.55 14.08
N ILE A 95 -9.16 6.65 14.82
CA ILE A 95 -8.44 7.88 14.53
C ILE A 95 -7.53 8.15 15.72
N ARG A 96 -6.24 8.25 15.49
CA ARG A 96 -5.22 8.57 16.49
C ARG A 96 -4.97 10.07 16.50
N LEU A 97 -4.90 10.64 17.69
CA LEU A 97 -4.66 12.06 17.90
C LEU A 97 -3.26 12.25 18.46
N PHE A 98 -2.53 13.19 17.90
CA PHE A 98 -1.21 13.59 18.35
C PHE A 98 -1.14 15.10 18.53
N ASP A 99 -0.30 15.55 19.44
CA ASP A 99 0.10 16.96 19.51
C ASP A 99 1.05 17.32 18.34
N ALA A 100 1.38 18.60 18.20
CA ALA A 100 2.25 19.11 17.12
C ALA A 100 3.61 18.39 17.03
N ASP A 101 4.14 17.94 18.19
CA ASP A 101 5.41 17.23 18.30
C ASP A 101 5.29 15.71 18.07
N GLY A 102 4.10 15.22 17.70
CA GLY A 102 3.85 13.79 17.48
C GLY A 102 3.60 12.98 18.75
N GLN A 103 3.41 13.64 19.90
CA GLN A 103 3.09 12.95 21.14
C GLN A 103 1.64 12.44 21.13
N PRO A 104 1.39 11.17 21.51
CA PRO A 104 0.05 10.60 21.48
C PRO A 104 -0.84 11.28 22.53
N ARG A 105 -1.96 11.81 22.07
CA ARG A 105 -2.90 12.56 22.90
C ARG A 105 -4.19 11.80 23.18
N GLY A 106 -4.55 10.90 22.27
CA GLY A 106 -5.73 10.08 22.43
C GLY A 106 -6.07 9.26 21.20
N LEU A 107 -7.22 8.61 21.27
CA LEU A 107 -7.81 7.87 20.17
C LEU A 107 -9.32 8.07 20.15
N LEU A 108 -9.88 7.96 18.96
CA LEU A 108 -11.29 7.94 18.69
C LEU A 108 -11.61 6.65 17.92
N THR A 109 -12.50 5.83 18.46
CA THR A 109 -13.03 4.70 17.68
C THR A 109 -13.89 5.25 16.55
N ALA A 110 -13.57 4.87 15.32
CA ALA A 110 -14.29 5.25 14.13
C ALA A 110 -14.34 4.02 13.23
N GLY A 111 -15.51 3.69 12.64
CA GLY A 111 -15.74 2.45 11.88
C GLY A 111 -14.54 1.94 11.07
N GLN A 112 -14.39 2.34 9.81
CA GLN A 112 -13.19 2.05 9.01
C GLN A 112 -12.78 3.32 8.26
N PRO A 113 -12.18 4.30 8.95
CA PRO A 113 -11.94 5.61 8.37
C PRO A 113 -10.97 5.52 7.20
N ARG A 114 -11.32 6.17 6.09
CA ARG A 114 -10.57 6.18 4.82
C ARG A 114 -9.91 7.52 4.56
N CYS A 115 -10.60 8.60 4.88
CA CYS A 115 -10.12 9.97 4.76
C CYS A 115 -10.74 10.82 5.88
N LEU A 116 -10.14 11.95 6.19
CA LEU A 116 -10.66 12.87 7.19
C LEU A 116 -10.28 14.32 6.88
N ALA A 117 -11.08 15.27 7.37
CA ALA A 117 -10.77 16.69 7.41
C ALA A 117 -11.23 17.27 8.75
N VAL A 118 -10.50 18.26 9.25
CA VAL A 118 -10.80 18.94 10.51
C VAL A 118 -11.09 20.40 10.19
N ASP A 119 -12.22 20.91 10.66
CA ASP A 119 -12.59 22.31 10.54
C ASP A 119 -11.92 23.16 11.64
N THR A 120 -11.93 24.49 11.49
CA THR A 120 -11.31 25.44 12.43
C THR A 120 -11.93 25.42 13.83
N ASP A 121 -13.18 24.96 13.96
CA ASP A 121 -13.87 24.76 15.24
C ASP A 121 -13.53 23.41 15.90
N GLY A 122 -12.74 22.56 15.23
CA GLY A 122 -12.39 21.21 15.68
C GLY A 122 -13.40 20.13 15.26
N THR A 123 -14.44 20.48 14.50
CA THR A 123 -15.37 19.49 13.91
C THR A 123 -14.61 18.60 12.94
N LEU A 124 -14.70 17.29 13.15
CA LEU A 124 -14.00 16.28 12.37
C LEU A 124 -14.98 15.60 11.41
N TYR A 125 -14.70 15.70 10.12
CA TYR A 125 -15.42 15.01 9.05
C TYR A 125 -14.64 13.76 8.65
N VAL A 126 -15.27 12.60 8.73
CA VAL A 126 -14.63 11.30 8.49
C VAL A 126 -15.33 10.58 7.37
N GLY A 127 -14.60 10.25 6.30
CA GLY A 127 -15.06 9.33 5.29
C GLY A 127 -14.99 7.89 5.80
N LEU A 128 -16.15 7.29 6.03
CA LEU A 128 -16.34 5.87 6.36
C LEU A 128 -16.77 5.11 5.09
N PRO A 129 -16.88 3.76 5.13
CA PRO A 129 -17.55 3.04 4.07
C PRO A 129 -18.95 3.61 3.85
N HIS A 130 -19.22 4.05 2.63
CA HIS A 130 -20.51 4.50 2.15
C HIS A 130 -21.13 5.75 2.79
N ARG A 131 -20.42 6.47 3.67
CA ARG A 131 -20.97 7.67 4.32
C ARG A 131 -19.90 8.57 4.91
N VAL A 132 -20.30 9.79 5.21
CA VAL A 132 -19.52 10.72 6.03
C VAL A 132 -20.08 10.73 7.44
N ALA A 133 -19.22 10.60 8.45
CA ALA A 133 -19.54 10.80 9.85
C ALA A 133 -18.91 12.10 10.35
N VAL A 134 -19.64 12.82 11.19
CA VAL A 134 -19.21 14.09 11.78
C VAL A 134 -19.02 13.89 13.27
N PHE A 135 -17.84 14.23 13.77
CA PHE A 135 -17.51 14.17 15.19
C PHE A 135 -17.26 15.57 15.75
N ARG A 136 -17.76 15.81 16.96
CA ARG A 136 -17.50 17.03 17.76
C ARG A 136 -17.09 16.59 19.16
N ASP A 137 -16.06 17.21 19.71
CA ASP A 137 -15.50 16.87 21.03
C ASP A 137 -15.22 15.36 21.21
N GLY A 138 -14.72 14.72 20.14
CA GLY A 138 -14.43 13.28 20.14
C GLY A 138 -15.67 12.38 20.24
N ARG A 139 -16.87 12.90 19.94
CA ARG A 139 -18.12 12.13 19.91
C ARG A 139 -18.80 12.27 18.56
N LEU A 140 -19.48 11.20 18.15
CA LEU A 140 -20.28 11.22 16.94
C LEU A 140 -21.44 12.20 17.12
N ALA A 141 -21.44 13.25 16.30
CA ALA A 141 -22.43 14.32 16.31
C ALA A 141 -23.48 14.13 15.21
N ASP A 142 -23.06 13.64 14.04
CA ASP A 142 -23.96 13.41 12.90
C ASP A 142 -23.42 12.34 11.94
N GLN A 143 -24.30 11.83 11.09
CA GLN A 143 -23.95 10.95 9.96
C GLN A 143 -24.79 11.33 8.75
N TRP A 144 -24.12 11.57 7.62
CA TRP A 144 -24.80 11.84 6.37
C TRP A 144 -25.46 10.57 5.82
N ALA A 145 -26.41 10.78 4.91
CA ALA A 145 -27.06 9.70 4.19
C ALA A 145 -26.04 8.78 3.52
N GLU A 146 -26.37 7.49 3.42
CA GLU A 146 -25.52 6.54 2.71
C GLU A 146 -25.44 6.90 1.23
N LEU A 147 -24.23 6.81 0.69
CA LEU A 147 -23.90 7.06 -0.71
C LEU A 147 -24.07 5.80 -1.59
N GLY A 148 -24.49 4.68 -0.99
CA GLY A 148 -24.72 3.39 -1.65
C GLY A 148 -23.57 2.38 -1.47
N PRO A 149 -23.82 1.08 -1.71
CA PRO A 149 -22.92 -0.02 -1.33
C PRO A 149 -21.60 -0.09 -2.12
N ASP A 150 -21.52 0.57 -3.28
CA ASP A 150 -20.31 0.59 -4.11
C ASP A 150 -19.53 1.91 -3.99
N SER A 151 -19.96 2.81 -3.11
CA SER A 151 -19.30 4.10 -2.94
C SER A 151 -18.02 3.99 -2.11
N LEU A 152 -16.97 4.66 -2.58
CA LEU A 152 -15.68 4.74 -1.91
C LEU A 152 -15.29 6.20 -1.72
N LEU A 153 -15.18 6.63 -0.47
CA LEU A 153 -14.68 7.95 -0.11
C LEU A 153 -13.15 7.89 -0.03
N THR A 154 -12.48 8.60 -0.92
CA THR A 154 -11.01 8.65 -1.03
C THR A 154 -10.42 9.93 -0.45
N SER A 155 -11.19 11.02 -0.41
CA SER A 155 -10.78 12.30 0.15
C SER A 155 -12.00 13.09 0.63
N VAL A 156 -11.78 13.97 1.60
CA VAL A 156 -12.75 14.97 2.06
C VAL A 156 -11.97 16.26 2.35
N ALA A 157 -12.55 17.39 2.00
CA ALA A 157 -12.02 18.71 2.30
C ALA A 157 -13.14 19.56 2.87
N VAL A 158 -12.79 20.44 3.81
CA VAL A 158 -13.71 21.40 4.42
C VAL A 158 -13.15 22.80 4.25
N THR A 159 -14.04 23.77 4.05
CA THR A 159 -13.71 25.20 4.07
C THR A 159 -14.52 25.86 5.17
N SER A 160 -13.87 26.73 5.93
CA SER A 160 -14.50 27.60 6.93
C SER A 160 -14.87 28.95 6.32
#